data_AF-A0A9D9TQ11-F1
#
_entry.id   AF-A0A9D9TQ11-F1
#
_cell.length_a   1.000
_cell.length_b   1.000
_cell.length_c   1.000
_cell.angle_alpha   90.00
_cell.angle_beta   90.00
_cell.angle_gamma   90.00
#
_symmetry.space_group_name_H-M   'P 1'
#
loop_
_entity.id
_entity.type
_entity.pdbx_description
1 polymer ?
#
loop_
_entity_poly.entity_id
_entity_poly.type
_entity_poly.pdbx_seq_one_letter_code
_entity_poly.pdbx_strand_id
1 'polypeptide(L)'
;MKNIIFLLLFPFTSCSLIFGIKDINKVSSIDYQNELKILNNSKKHVEIYSDSNSFSKYVNMDLYQKELYQPIQILYFHNDSLISHHLNCYAKGGIGKLDWNTEFRFSTFPPKSAAMLRKNITISSLKAIYPDIKNNKYTIIFFWSSMLFRQTKDAKMIIERNLIENNVDLINVNINLININEFYKE
;
A
#
# COMPACT_ATOMS: atom_id res chain seq x y z
N MET A 1 34.96 12.84 35.94
CA MET A 1 33.67 13.33 35.38
C MET A 1 33.41 12.59 34.08
N LYS A 2 32.35 11.78 34.01
CA LYS A 2 31.98 11.03 32.80
C LYS A 2 31.26 11.95 31.83
N ASN A 3 31.87 12.21 30.67
CA ASN A 3 31.21 12.87 29.55
C ASN A 3 30.25 11.86 28.90
N ILE A 4 28.96 12.00 29.18
CA ILE A 4 27.91 11.31 28.44
C ILE A 4 27.64 12.14 27.19
N ILE A 5 28.16 11.70 26.06
CA ILE A 5 27.79 12.23 24.74
C ILE A 5 26.38 11.72 24.44
N PHE A 6 25.40 12.61 24.54
CA PHE A 6 24.03 12.32 24.14
C PHE A 6 23.98 12.33 22.61
N LEU A 7 24.11 11.15 22.00
CA LEU A 7 23.93 10.97 20.57
C LEU A 7 22.44 11.20 20.27
N LEU A 8 22.13 12.41 19.77
CA LEU A 8 20.83 12.73 19.17
C LEU A 8 20.67 11.87 17.91
N LEU A 9 20.14 10.66 18.07
CA LEU A 9 19.55 9.87 17.00
C LEU A 9 18.29 10.63 16.54
N PHE A 10 18.45 11.55 15.58
CA PHE A 10 17.31 12.08 14.83
C PHE A 10 16.73 10.92 14.02
N PRO A 11 15.49 10.44 14.30
CA PRO A 11 14.83 9.57 13.36
C PRO A 11 14.42 10.47 12.19
N PHE A 12 15.17 10.40 11.08
CA PHE A 12 14.73 10.97 9.81
C PHE A 12 13.50 10.19 9.33
N THR A 13 12.33 10.46 9.90
CA THR A 13 11.02 9.99 9.44
C THR A 13 10.46 10.93 8.38
N SER A 14 11.32 11.48 7.52
CA SER A 14 10.88 12.28 6.37
C SER A 14 10.70 11.36 5.18
N CYS A 15 9.49 11.37 4.60
CA CYS A 15 9.18 10.69 3.35
C CYS A 15 10.33 10.91 2.34
N SER A 16 10.86 9.83 1.74
CA SER A 16 11.85 9.97 0.67
C SER A 16 11.26 10.73 -0.52
N LEU A 17 12.07 11.54 -1.20
CA LEU A 17 11.70 12.17 -2.47
C LEU A 17 11.25 11.12 -3.49
N ILE A 18 10.01 11.24 -3.97
CA ILE A 18 9.45 10.37 -5.01
C ILE A 18 9.50 11.11 -6.35
N PHE A 19 10.21 10.52 -7.32
CA PHE A 19 10.28 11.03 -8.69
C PHE A 19 9.31 10.29 -9.61
N GLY A 20 8.80 10.97 -10.63
CA GLY A 20 7.87 10.39 -11.61
C GLY A 20 6.39 10.53 -11.24
N ILE A 21 6.04 11.55 -10.45
CA ILE A 21 4.66 11.94 -10.15
C ILE A 21 4.00 12.41 -11.45
N LYS A 22 2.97 11.70 -11.90
CA LYS A 22 2.09 12.13 -12.99
C LYS A 22 1.04 13.09 -12.44
N ASP A 23 0.71 14.12 -13.20
CA ASP A 23 -0.49 14.93 -12.97
C ASP A 23 -1.72 14.07 -13.27
N ILE A 24 -2.50 13.77 -12.23
CA ILE A 24 -3.62 12.84 -12.34
C ILE A 24 -4.74 13.36 -13.27
N ASN A 25 -4.86 14.68 -13.40
CA ASN A 25 -5.80 15.33 -14.31
C ASN A 25 -5.45 15.12 -15.79
N LYS A 26 -4.21 14.67 -16.07
CA LYS A 26 -3.73 14.34 -17.42
C LYS A 26 -3.75 12.84 -17.72
N VAL A 27 -4.12 12.00 -16.76
CA VAL A 27 -4.23 10.55 -16.98
C VAL A 27 -5.49 10.26 -17.78
N SER A 28 -5.31 9.80 -19.01
CA SER A 28 -6.42 9.45 -19.89
C SER A 28 -7.10 8.15 -19.45
N SER A 29 -8.34 7.92 -19.92
CA SER A 29 -9.03 6.65 -19.70
C SER A 29 -8.26 5.48 -20.30
N ILE A 30 -7.62 5.66 -21.46
CA ILE A 30 -6.81 4.61 -22.09
C ILE A 30 -5.56 4.29 -21.26
N ASP A 31 -4.88 5.29 -20.70
CA ASP A 31 -3.75 5.07 -19.80
C ASP A 31 -4.19 4.28 -18.57
N TYR A 32 -5.28 4.69 -17.92
CA TYR A 32 -5.82 3.97 -16.77
C TYR A 32 -6.15 2.50 -17.09
N GLN A 33 -6.79 2.22 -18.22
CA GLN A 33 -7.11 0.85 -18.62
C GLN A 33 -5.86 0.01 -18.91
N ASN A 34 -4.81 0.60 -19.49
CA ASN A 34 -3.54 -0.07 -19.70
C ASN A 34 -2.83 -0.37 -18.38
N GLU A 35 -2.84 0.60 -17.46
CA GLU A 35 -2.29 0.46 -16.12
C GLU A 35 -2.99 -0.66 -15.34
N LEU A 36 -4.31 -0.70 -15.38
CA LEU A 36 -5.13 -1.74 -14.76
C LEU A 36 -4.81 -3.14 -15.30
N LYS A 37 -4.71 -3.28 -16.63
CA LYS A 37 -4.31 -4.55 -17.28
C LYS A 37 -2.94 -5.04 -16.81
N ILE A 38 -1.98 -4.13 -16.61
CA ILE A 38 -0.65 -4.48 -16.09
C ILE A 38 -0.75 -5.00 -14.66
N LEU A 39 -1.57 -4.39 -13.80
CA LEU A 39 -1.74 -4.79 -12.40
C LEU A 39 -2.60 -6.05 -12.23
N ASN A 40 -3.51 -6.32 -13.17
CA ASN A 40 -4.43 -7.45 -13.16
C ASN A 40 -3.98 -8.62 -14.04
N ASN A 41 -2.69 -8.73 -14.33
CA ASN A 41 -2.11 -9.85 -15.09
C ASN A 41 -2.23 -11.22 -14.39
N SER A 42 -2.80 -11.28 -13.17
CA SER A 42 -2.98 -12.49 -12.36
C SER A 42 -4.47 -12.69 -12.02
N LYS A 43 -4.97 -13.93 -12.15
CA LYS A 43 -6.41 -14.28 -12.06
C LYS A 43 -7.04 -14.14 -10.66
N LYS A 44 -6.34 -13.61 -9.64
CA LYS A 44 -6.79 -13.63 -8.23
C LYS A 44 -6.91 -12.25 -7.59
N HIS A 45 -7.20 -11.22 -8.39
CA HIS A 45 -7.43 -9.89 -7.86
C HIS A 45 -8.89 -9.46 -7.98
N VAL A 46 -9.33 -8.65 -7.03
CA VAL A 46 -10.59 -7.90 -7.10
C VAL A 46 -10.24 -6.45 -7.30
N GLU A 47 -10.80 -5.84 -8.33
CA GLU A 47 -10.62 -4.43 -8.63
C GLU A 47 -11.75 -3.64 -7.96
N ILE A 48 -11.39 -2.57 -7.26
CA ILE A 48 -12.33 -1.69 -6.57
C ILE A 48 -11.96 -0.27 -6.94
N TYR A 49 -12.96 0.51 -7.35
CA TYR A 49 -12.81 1.93 -7.56
C TYR A 49 -13.21 2.67 -6.28
N SER A 50 -12.35 3.58 -5.80
CA SER A 50 -12.64 4.45 -4.67
C SER A 50 -12.91 5.87 -5.18
N ASP A 51 -14.13 6.35 -4.95
CA ASP A 51 -14.43 7.78 -5.06
C ASP A 51 -13.78 8.59 -3.92
N SER A 52 -13.81 9.92 -4.05
CA SER A 52 -13.22 10.84 -3.07
C SER A 52 -13.85 10.71 -1.68
N ASN A 53 -15.16 10.45 -1.59
CA ASN A 53 -15.86 10.31 -0.32
C ASN A 53 -15.45 9.03 0.42
N SER A 54 -15.34 7.92 -0.30
CA SER A 54 -14.93 6.62 0.22
C SER A 54 -13.49 6.66 0.69
N PHE A 55 -12.59 7.25 -0.10
CA PHE A 55 -11.21 7.43 0.34
C PHE A 55 -11.12 8.40 1.53
N SER A 56 -11.92 9.48 1.53
CA SER A 56 -12.02 10.40 2.68
C SER A 56 -12.49 9.68 3.95
N LYS A 57 -13.46 8.76 3.86
CA LYS A 57 -13.86 7.94 5.00
C LYS A 57 -12.70 7.06 5.49
N TYR A 58 -11.96 6.44 4.57
CA TYR A 58 -10.80 5.61 4.90
C TYR A 58 -9.72 6.40 5.64
N VAL A 59 -9.29 7.55 5.11
CA VAL A 59 -8.24 8.36 5.74
C VAL A 59 -8.66 8.92 7.11
N ASN A 60 -9.97 9.11 7.32
CA ASN A 60 -10.53 9.55 8.60
C ASN A 60 -10.76 8.43 9.62
N MET A 61 -10.43 7.17 9.29
CA MET A 61 -10.52 6.07 10.24
C MET A 61 -9.50 6.21 11.37
N ASP A 62 -8.35 6.84 11.12
CA ASP A 62 -7.25 7.01 12.07
C ASP A 62 -6.84 8.49 12.21
N LEU A 63 -6.27 8.83 13.36
CA LEU A 63 -5.77 10.16 13.69
C LEU A 63 -4.49 10.51 12.90
N TYR A 64 -3.77 9.51 12.40
CA TYR A 64 -2.54 9.67 11.61
C TYR A 64 -2.83 9.79 10.09
N GLN A 65 -3.72 10.70 9.73
CA GLN A 65 -4.25 10.83 8.36
C GLN A 65 -3.16 10.98 7.29
N LYS A 66 -2.02 11.63 7.60
CA LYS A 66 -0.90 11.82 6.66
C LYS A 66 -0.33 10.50 6.11
N GLU A 67 -0.37 9.43 6.91
CA GLU A 67 0.00 8.08 6.49
C GLU A 67 -1.05 7.47 5.56
N LEU A 68 -2.34 7.68 5.88
CA LEU A 68 -3.45 7.16 5.08
C LEU A 68 -3.70 7.97 3.80
N TYR A 69 -3.14 9.17 3.67
CA TYR A 69 -3.13 9.95 2.42
C TYR A 69 -2.05 9.51 1.44
N GLN A 70 -1.28 8.47 1.75
CA GLN A 70 -0.25 8.01 0.85
C GLN A 70 -0.87 7.37 -0.41
N PRO A 71 -0.39 7.72 -1.61
CA PRO A 71 -0.96 7.26 -2.89
C PRO A 71 -0.71 5.77 -3.18
N ILE A 72 0.14 5.11 -2.41
CA ILE A 72 0.42 3.67 -2.50
C ILE A 72 0.52 3.10 -1.09
N GLN A 73 -0.35 2.14 -0.78
CA GLN A 73 -0.41 1.49 0.53
C GLN A 73 -0.70 0.00 0.36
N ILE A 74 -0.02 -0.83 1.13
CA ILE A 74 -0.22 -2.28 1.15
C ILE A 74 -0.54 -2.70 2.58
N LEU A 75 -1.74 -3.22 2.76
CA LEU A 75 -2.22 -3.73 4.04
C LEU A 75 -2.34 -5.25 3.93
N TYR A 76 -1.73 -5.98 4.86
CA TYR A 76 -1.91 -7.40 5.02
C TYR A 76 -2.78 -7.67 6.24
N PHE A 77 -3.79 -8.50 6.04
CA PHE A 77 -4.69 -8.96 7.07
C PHE A 77 -4.59 -10.47 7.23
N HIS A 78 -4.73 -10.93 8.46
CA HIS A 78 -5.04 -12.33 8.76
C HIS A 78 -6.43 -12.37 9.39
N ASN A 79 -7.36 -13.02 8.71
CA ASN A 79 -8.79 -12.89 8.96
C ASN A 79 -9.21 -11.41 8.96
N ASP A 80 -9.64 -10.88 10.11
CA ASP A 80 -10.10 -9.49 10.23
C ASP A 80 -9.00 -8.51 10.67
N SER A 81 -7.87 -9.02 11.19
CA SER A 81 -6.86 -8.20 11.87
C SER A 81 -5.75 -7.75 10.94
N LEU A 82 -5.42 -6.45 10.98
CA LEU A 82 -4.25 -5.89 10.30
C LEU A 82 -2.97 -6.41 10.98
N ILE A 83 -2.12 -7.04 10.19
CA ILE A 83 -0.88 -7.68 10.66
C ILE A 83 0.38 -7.15 9.98
N SER A 84 0.24 -6.44 8.85
CA SER A 84 1.34 -5.72 8.21
C SER A 84 0.85 -4.51 7.43
N HIS A 85 1.58 -3.40 7.51
CA HIS A 85 1.24 -2.15 6.87
C HIS A 85 2.48 -1.53 6.21
N HIS A 86 2.38 -1.26 4.92
CA HIS A 86 3.41 -0.63 4.11
C HIS A 86 2.86 0.59 3.39
N LEU A 87 3.66 1.64 3.39
CA LEU A 87 3.37 2.90 2.73
C LEU A 87 4.58 3.27 1.88
N ASN A 88 4.37 3.89 0.71
CA ASN A 88 5.47 4.38 -0.13
C ASN A 88 6.43 5.31 0.62
N CYS A 89 5.96 6.10 1.59
CA CYS A 89 6.81 6.97 2.39
C CYS A 89 7.82 6.25 3.30
N TYR A 90 7.57 4.98 3.64
CA TYR A 90 8.43 4.15 4.48
C TYR A 90 9.31 3.17 3.69
N ALA A 91 9.16 3.14 2.36
CA ALA A 91 10.12 2.49 1.47
C ALA A 91 11.35 3.40 1.32
N LYS A 92 12.56 2.83 1.31
CA LYS A 92 13.75 3.66 1.00
C LYS A 92 13.69 4.09 -0.46
N GLY A 93 13.81 5.40 -0.68
CA GLY A 93 13.79 5.99 -2.00
C GLY A 93 15.17 6.03 -2.69
N GLY A 94 15.11 6.12 -4.02
CA GLY A 94 16.18 6.52 -4.93
C GLY A 94 15.57 7.17 -6.18
N ILE A 95 16.38 7.53 -7.19
CA ILE A 95 15.86 8.14 -8.43
C ILE A 95 14.93 7.16 -9.15
N GLY A 96 13.62 7.39 -9.02
CA GLY A 96 12.55 6.73 -9.79
C GLY A 96 12.19 5.30 -9.37
N LYS A 97 12.71 4.77 -8.26
CA LYS A 97 12.35 3.45 -7.71
C LYS A 97 12.27 3.48 -6.18
N LEU A 98 11.35 2.70 -5.63
CA LEU A 98 11.21 2.49 -4.19
C LEU A 98 11.72 1.09 -3.82
N ASP A 99 12.64 0.99 -2.87
CA ASP A 99 13.02 -0.27 -2.25
C ASP A 99 12.00 -0.64 -1.16
N TRP A 100 10.96 -1.35 -1.58
CA TRP A 100 9.95 -1.88 -0.66
C TRP A 100 10.50 -2.93 0.30
N ASN A 101 11.60 -3.61 -0.06
CA ASN A 101 12.22 -4.68 0.74
C ASN A 101 13.38 -4.18 1.62
N THR A 102 13.40 -2.89 1.96
CA THR A 102 14.30 -2.35 2.96
C THR A 102 14.23 -3.18 4.25
N GLU A 103 15.40 -3.47 4.85
CA GLU A 103 15.51 -4.30 6.06
C GLU A 103 14.90 -5.71 5.90
N PHE A 104 14.88 -6.22 4.66
CA PHE A 104 14.35 -7.55 4.33
C PHE A 104 12.89 -7.74 4.76
N ARG A 105 12.07 -6.68 4.80
CA ARG A 105 10.68 -6.72 5.28
C ARG A 105 9.80 -7.73 4.54
N PHE A 106 10.06 -7.95 3.26
CA PHE A 106 9.34 -8.92 2.41
C PHE A 106 10.05 -10.26 2.28
N SER A 107 11.02 -10.57 3.15
CA SER A 107 11.68 -11.89 3.18
C SER A 107 10.82 -13.00 3.80
N THR A 108 9.81 -12.65 4.58
CA THR A 108 8.85 -13.58 5.19
C THR A 108 7.42 -13.29 4.72
N PHE A 109 6.53 -14.26 4.83
CA PHE A 109 5.09 -14.05 4.68
C PHE A 109 4.34 -14.39 5.99
N PRO A 110 3.47 -13.48 6.50
CA PRO A 110 3.28 -12.09 6.07
C PRO A 110 4.54 -11.23 6.23
N PRO A 111 4.69 -10.14 5.45
CA PRO A 111 5.87 -9.29 5.55
C PRO A 111 5.93 -8.55 6.89
N LYS A 112 7.13 -8.18 7.34
CA LYS A 112 7.32 -7.35 8.52
C LYS A 112 6.82 -5.93 8.25
N SER A 113 5.92 -5.42 9.09
CA SER A 113 5.32 -4.11 8.91
C SER A 113 6.37 -2.99 8.84
N ALA A 114 6.17 -2.05 7.91
CA ALA A 114 6.97 -0.83 7.81
C ALA A 114 6.38 0.32 8.65
N ALA A 115 5.06 0.32 8.82
CA ALA A 115 4.32 1.30 9.61
C ALA A 115 3.78 0.69 10.91
N MET A 116 3.34 1.54 11.84
CA MET A 116 2.64 1.11 13.05
C MET A 116 1.30 0.45 12.67
N LEU A 117 1.00 -0.70 13.28
CA LEU A 117 -0.25 -1.41 13.04
C LEU A 117 -1.39 -0.72 13.80
N ARG A 118 -2.43 -0.33 13.07
CA ARG A 118 -3.59 0.39 13.57
C ARG A 118 -4.73 -0.59 13.84
N LYS A 119 -5.14 -0.73 15.10
CA LYS A 119 -6.12 -1.76 15.54
C LYS A 119 -7.54 -1.51 15.03
N ASN A 120 -7.87 -0.25 14.76
CA ASN A 120 -9.14 0.22 14.20
C ASN A 120 -9.29 -0.10 12.70
N ILE A 121 -8.19 -0.37 11.99
CA ILE A 121 -8.23 -0.80 10.60
C ILE A 121 -8.36 -2.32 10.58
N THR A 122 -9.57 -2.80 10.33
CA THR A 122 -9.93 -4.22 10.15
C THR A 122 -10.55 -4.45 8.78
N ILE A 123 -10.62 -5.70 8.30
CA ILE A 123 -11.32 -6.01 7.04
C ILE A 123 -12.80 -5.60 7.13
N SER A 124 -13.45 -5.84 8.27
CA SER A 124 -14.84 -5.46 8.53
C SER A 124 -15.04 -3.96 8.41
N SER A 125 -14.14 -3.17 9.01
CA SER A 125 -14.20 -1.72 8.92
C SER A 125 -13.96 -1.19 7.50
N LEU A 126 -13.05 -1.81 6.73
CA LEU A 126 -12.82 -1.47 5.34
C LEU A 126 -13.99 -1.88 4.45
N LYS A 127 -14.65 -3.01 4.73
CA LYS A 127 -15.86 -3.45 4.02
C LYS A 127 -17.06 -2.53 4.19
N ALA A 128 -17.14 -1.82 5.32
CA ALA A 128 -18.16 -0.79 5.52
C ALA A 128 -17.98 0.40 4.54
N ILE A 129 -16.77 0.59 4.02
CA ILE A 129 -16.43 1.64 3.04
C ILE A 129 -16.41 1.06 1.62
N TYR A 130 -15.85 -0.14 1.46
CA TYR A 130 -15.63 -0.85 0.21
C TYR A 130 -16.28 -2.25 0.26
N PRO A 131 -17.61 -2.37 0.04
CA PRO A 131 -18.34 -3.62 0.21
C PRO A 131 -17.84 -4.79 -0.66
N ASP A 132 -17.20 -4.47 -1.79
CA ASP A 132 -16.70 -5.45 -2.76
C ASP A 132 -15.43 -6.18 -2.33
N ILE A 133 -14.78 -5.75 -1.23
CA ILE A 133 -13.60 -6.42 -0.68
C ILE A 133 -13.89 -7.90 -0.49
N LYS A 134 -13.08 -8.75 -1.12
CA LYS A 134 -13.09 -10.19 -0.88
C LYS A 134 -12.11 -10.52 0.23
N ASN A 135 -12.58 -11.31 1.18
CA ASN A 135 -11.80 -11.75 2.34
C ASN A 135 -11.47 -13.24 2.25
N ASN A 136 -10.31 -13.63 2.74
CA ASN A 136 -9.86 -15.01 2.91
C ASN A 136 -9.03 -15.09 4.21
N LYS A 137 -8.39 -16.23 4.49
CA LYS A 137 -7.46 -16.38 5.61
C LYS A 137 -6.43 -15.26 5.62
N TYR A 138 -5.85 -14.96 4.46
CA TYR A 138 -5.05 -13.76 4.23
C TYR A 138 -5.70 -12.85 3.21
N THR A 139 -5.75 -11.57 3.52
CA THR A 139 -6.29 -10.56 2.61
C THR A 139 -5.29 -9.44 2.47
N ILE A 140 -4.97 -9.09 1.23
CA ILE A 140 -4.09 -8.00 0.88
C ILE A 140 -4.97 -6.90 0.31
N ILE A 141 -4.94 -5.72 0.92
CA ILE A 141 -5.54 -4.50 0.35
C ILE A 141 -4.40 -3.67 -0.21
N PHE A 142 -4.46 -3.39 -1.50
CA PHE A 142 -3.46 -2.61 -2.20
C PHE A 142 -4.09 -1.34 -2.77
N PHE A 143 -3.94 -0.25 -2.03
CA PHE A 143 -4.34 1.08 -2.50
C PHE A 143 -3.30 1.58 -3.49
N TRP A 144 -3.76 2.11 -4.62
CA TRP A 144 -2.87 2.60 -5.67
C TRP A 144 -3.44 3.78 -6.45
N SER A 145 -2.53 4.60 -6.98
CA SER A 145 -2.85 5.68 -7.90
C SER A 145 -1.97 5.66 -9.14
N SER A 146 -2.54 6.09 -10.26
CA SER A 146 -1.86 6.38 -11.53
C SER A 146 -0.81 7.49 -11.38
N MET A 147 -0.98 8.38 -10.38
CA MET A 147 0.00 9.43 -10.05
C MET A 147 1.40 8.86 -9.84
N LEU A 148 1.52 7.65 -9.28
CA LEU A 148 2.79 6.97 -9.04
C LEU A 148 2.83 5.59 -9.70
N PHE A 149 2.30 5.46 -10.92
CA PHE A 149 2.10 4.14 -11.53
C PHE A 149 3.38 3.28 -11.61
N ARG A 150 4.55 3.88 -11.83
CA ARG A 150 5.83 3.15 -11.85
C ARG A 150 6.09 2.49 -10.49
N GLN A 151 5.92 3.23 -9.40
CA GLN A 151 6.10 2.73 -8.05
C GLN A 151 4.97 1.75 -7.67
N THR A 152 3.76 1.96 -8.16
CA THR A 152 2.64 1.02 -8.01
C THR A 152 2.98 -0.33 -8.65
N LYS A 153 3.57 -0.34 -9.84
CA LYS A 153 4.03 -1.58 -10.50
C LYS A 153 5.11 -2.28 -9.67
N ASP A 154 6.11 -1.54 -9.20
CA ASP A 154 7.16 -2.10 -8.34
C ASP A 154 6.58 -2.69 -7.03
N ALA A 155 5.59 -2.01 -6.44
CA ALA A 155 4.85 -2.47 -5.27
C ALA A 155 4.03 -3.75 -5.57
N LYS A 156 3.38 -3.83 -6.74
CA LYS A 156 2.67 -5.04 -7.13
C LYS A 156 3.61 -6.23 -7.28
N MET A 157 4.76 -6.00 -7.92
CA MET A 157 5.80 -7.01 -8.08
C MET A 157 6.36 -7.49 -6.73
N ILE A 158 6.52 -6.60 -5.74
CA ILE A 158 7.00 -7.04 -4.41
C ILE A 158 5.98 -7.94 -3.70
N ILE A 159 4.68 -7.64 -3.83
CA ILE A 159 3.60 -8.48 -3.27
C ILE A 159 3.66 -9.87 -3.90
N GLU A 160 3.70 -9.96 -5.23
CA GLU A 160 3.74 -11.23 -5.97
C GLU A 160 4.98 -12.04 -5.61
N ARG A 161 6.14 -11.39 -5.58
CA ARG A 161 7.41 -12.03 -5.23
C ARG A 161 7.38 -12.56 -3.81
N ASN A 162 6.86 -11.80 -2.85
CA ASN A 162 6.73 -12.23 -1.47
C ASN A 162 5.84 -13.47 -1.33
N LEU A 163 4.74 -13.55 -2.08
CA LEU A 163 3.87 -14.74 -2.12
C LEU A 163 4.59 -15.96 -2.71
N ILE A 164 5.32 -15.78 -3.82
CA ILE A 164 6.03 -16.87 -4.52
C ILE A 164 7.22 -17.37 -3.69
N GLU A 165 8.11 -16.48 -3.26
CA GLU A 165 9.34 -16.84 -2.53
C GLU A 165 9.05 -17.50 -1.17
N ASN A 166 7.90 -17.21 -0.56
CA ASN A 166 7.46 -17.84 0.69
C ASN A 166 6.53 -19.04 0.50
N ASN A 167 6.36 -19.52 -0.74
CA ASN A 167 5.51 -20.68 -1.08
C ASN A 167 4.09 -20.56 -0.50
N VAL A 168 3.49 -19.37 -0.57
CA VAL A 168 2.16 -19.11 -0.02
C VAL A 168 1.11 -19.79 -0.88
N ASP A 169 0.26 -20.61 -0.25
CA ASP A 169 -0.88 -21.20 -0.94
C ASP A 169 -1.90 -20.11 -1.31
N LEU A 170 -1.93 -19.78 -2.60
CA LEU A 170 -2.78 -18.73 -3.15
C LEU A 170 -4.27 -19.04 -2.99
N ILE A 171 -4.70 -20.26 -2.62
CA ILE A 171 -6.11 -20.52 -2.30
C ILE A 171 -6.56 -19.78 -1.04
N ASN A 172 -5.61 -19.42 -0.17
CA ASN A 172 -5.83 -18.77 1.12
C ASN A 172 -5.62 -17.25 1.06
N VAL A 173 -5.38 -16.68 -0.12
CA VAL A 173 -5.03 -15.27 -0.31
C VAL A 173 -6.00 -14.59 -1.26
N ASN A 174 -6.55 -13.45 -0.85
CA ASN A 174 -7.21 -12.51 -1.75
C ASN A 174 -6.41 -11.21 -1.85
N ILE A 175 -6.30 -10.66 -3.06
CA ILE A 175 -5.70 -9.35 -3.29
C ILE A 175 -6.77 -8.41 -3.82
N ASN A 176 -7.03 -7.30 -3.12
CA ASN A 176 -8.00 -6.29 -3.52
C ASN A 176 -7.22 -5.04 -3.95
N LEU A 177 -7.33 -4.68 -5.23
CA LEU A 177 -6.71 -3.50 -5.82
C LEU A 177 -7.69 -2.34 -5.71
N ILE A 178 -7.42 -1.38 -4.83
CA ILE A 178 -8.29 -0.22 -4.63
C ILE A 178 -7.66 0.99 -5.32
N ASN A 179 -8.24 1.44 -6.43
CA ASN A 179 -7.78 2.63 -7.12
C ASN A 179 -8.33 3.88 -6.42
N ILE A 180 -7.44 4.83 -6.11
CA ILE A 180 -7.77 6.06 -5.37
C ILE A 180 -7.52 7.32 -6.20
N ASN A 181 -7.54 7.21 -7.53
CA ASN A 181 -7.26 8.33 -8.43
C ASN A 181 -8.22 9.49 -8.23
N GLU A 182 -9.50 9.20 -7.99
CA GLU A 182 -10.53 10.23 -7.93
C GLU A 182 -10.24 11.28 -6.87
N PHE A 183 -9.79 10.84 -5.69
CA PHE A 183 -9.46 11.73 -4.60
C PHE A 183 -8.39 12.78 -4.95
N TYR A 184 -7.47 12.46 -5.85
CA TYR A 184 -6.38 13.38 -6.21
C TYR A 184 -6.69 14.28 -7.42
N LYS A 185 -7.83 14.08 -8.08
CA LYS A 185 -8.24 14.93 -9.23
C LYS A 185 -8.80 16.29 -8.79
N GLU A 186 -9.23 16.40 -7.54
CA GLU A 186 -9.73 17.62 -6.91
C GLU A 186 -8.61 18.64 -6.64
#